data_AF-A0A812SF23-F1
#
_entry.id   AF-A0A812SF23-F1
#
_cell.length_a   1.000
_cell.length_b   1.000
_cell.length_c   1.000
_cell.angle_alpha   90.00
_cell.angle_beta   90.00
_cell.angle_gamma   90.00
#
_symmetry.space_group_name_H-M   'P 1'
#
loop_
_entity.id
_entity.type
_entity.pdbx_description
1 polymer ?
#
loop_
_entity_poly.entity_id
_entity_poly.type
_entity_poly.pdbx_seq_one_letter_code
_entity_poly.pdbx_strand_id
1 'polypeptide(L)'
;MSQQQRQEYQAQAYALMASIEGTSPASETLRRRLQALAEEVPPPGAEVETVENHESAELEEEMGEVEEEFTEVDIGCSWTLTGALIFNIIMFYFINYPDDDIKRYTWSIINTTLSIFVAVMSFQGVDEMMLHFVIDPALGVFPKGWQELVRVMSGFVIFLFWFALAHTVVAYFAGLVCNPEEDPSQLMTKKWTVADAMRGDNGEVVEGHNLVREGLSKGIATVDGVEVFVKNRAVLHEGYERRTKCWAMLFAHMAGFAMISAGGDLQHAAPFVNNPGMSWVSVVLCALFLLLLFTATAFLYKEGPEFEEARKLYKEEGLDAEDDIFCLAVSFLCVQSLRFSLSGSLPSKLGLYHHPETEESQLIGLYVSAVAMVGVTVAAAVLLRKGRVKDLIVGTASMGFAWCVLFATRAAFDAWPFLQEKKITPATIEGRVLLAMTLSLFACAVIVVLDKIEDGLDKEGDAEQLHKLLKNIITGLSILIGFTWEHTFDGCVEAISSLWSNVLLGKLVLTLVIVVIVVPAWRRYILAKVVDLHKAQRERKEAFEKLKDGYSHRVSDESSEEEPSARLLC
;
A
#
# COMPACT_ATOMS: atom_id res chain seq x y z
N MET A 1 -61.08 11.37 43.99
CA MET A 1 -59.81 12.12 44.07
C MET A 1 -60.09 13.54 44.54
N SER A 2 -59.47 13.98 45.63
CA SER A 2 -59.56 15.37 46.10
C SER A 2 -58.89 16.32 45.09
N GLN A 3 -59.23 17.62 45.08
CA GLN A 3 -58.54 18.61 44.25
C GLN A 3 -57.02 18.61 44.50
N GLN A 4 -56.63 18.35 45.75
CA GLN A 4 -55.23 18.27 46.17
C GLN A 4 -54.49 17.09 45.51
N GLN A 5 -55.12 15.90 45.45
CA GLN A 5 -54.53 14.73 44.78
C GLN A 5 -54.37 14.93 43.25
N ARG A 6 -55.26 15.70 42.60
CA ARG A 6 -55.08 16.08 41.18
C ARG A 6 -53.88 16.98 40.98
N GLN A 7 -53.69 17.95 41.87
CA GLN A 7 -52.56 18.87 41.80
C GLN A 7 -51.24 18.14 42.03
N GLU A 8 -51.20 17.19 42.96
CA GLU A 8 -50.01 16.36 43.22
C GLU A 8 -49.67 15.46 42.01
N TYR A 9 -50.66 14.81 41.39
CA TYR A 9 -50.46 13.99 40.20
C TYR A 9 -49.92 14.80 39.01
N GLN A 10 -50.52 15.97 38.74
CA GLN A 10 -50.04 16.86 37.69
C GLN A 10 -48.63 17.38 37.98
N ALA A 11 -48.35 17.77 39.24
CA ALA A 11 -47.02 18.25 39.64
C ALA A 11 -45.94 17.18 39.41
N GLN A 12 -46.24 15.90 39.67
CA GLN A 12 -45.31 14.79 39.42
C GLN A 12 -45.03 14.60 37.93
N ALA A 13 -46.07 14.60 37.07
CA ALA A 13 -45.89 14.48 35.63
C ALA A 13 -45.06 15.64 35.03
N TYR A 14 -45.30 16.88 35.51
CA TYR A 14 -44.51 18.04 35.10
C TYR A 14 -43.07 18.00 35.62
N ALA A 15 -42.83 17.49 36.83
CA ALA A 15 -41.47 17.32 37.35
C ALA A 15 -40.67 16.29 36.52
N LEU A 16 -41.31 15.19 36.12
CA LEU A 16 -40.68 14.17 35.28
C LEU A 16 -40.37 14.67 33.85
N MET A 17 -41.28 15.46 33.27
CA MET A 17 -41.01 16.13 31.99
C MET A 17 -39.81 17.09 32.06
N ALA A 18 -39.64 17.77 33.20
CA ALA A 18 -38.55 18.70 33.43
C ALA A 18 -37.20 18.01 33.66
N SER A 19 -37.18 16.75 34.09
CA SER A 19 -35.95 15.96 34.24
C SER A 19 -35.45 15.32 32.93
N ILE A 20 -36.26 15.34 31.85
CA ILE A 20 -35.81 14.84 30.54
C ILE A 20 -34.86 15.87 29.93
N GLU A 21 -33.57 15.54 29.89
CA GLU A 21 -32.54 16.34 29.22
C GLU A 21 -32.44 15.97 27.73
N GLY A 22 -32.18 16.96 26.86
CA GLY A 22 -32.03 16.76 25.40
C GLY A 22 -33.22 17.23 24.54
N THR A 23 -33.00 17.24 23.22
CA THR A 23 -33.96 17.69 22.19
C THR A 23 -34.12 16.68 21.04
N SER A 24 -33.88 15.39 21.31
CA SER A 24 -34.09 14.34 20.31
C SER A 24 -35.59 14.18 19.99
N PRO A 25 -35.97 13.70 18.79
CA PRO A 25 -37.37 13.42 18.44
C PRO A 25 -38.07 12.48 19.43
N ALA A 26 -37.32 11.57 20.05
CA ALA A 26 -37.80 10.65 21.09
C ALA A 26 -38.09 11.39 22.41
N SER A 27 -37.18 12.26 22.87
CA SER A 27 -37.40 13.10 24.05
C SER A 27 -38.63 14.00 23.88
N GLU A 28 -38.88 14.46 22.66
CA GLU A 28 -40.05 15.28 22.33
C GLU A 28 -41.34 14.45 22.31
N THR A 29 -41.27 13.20 21.85
CA THR A 29 -42.40 12.25 21.84
C THR A 29 -42.77 11.83 23.27
N LEU A 30 -41.78 11.57 24.12
CA LEU A 30 -41.97 11.24 25.54
C LEU A 30 -42.56 12.43 26.32
N ARG A 31 -42.04 13.64 26.10
CA ARG A 31 -42.65 14.87 26.63
C ARG A 31 -44.11 15.02 26.19
N ARG A 32 -44.45 14.73 24.94
CA ARG A 32 -45.84 14.78 24.45
C ARG A 32 -46.74 13.73 25.11
N ARG A 33 -46.24 12.52 25.37
CA ARG A 33 -47.00 11.47 26.08
C ARG A 33 -47.24 11.84 27.54
N LEU A 34 -46.22 12.29 28.25
CA LEU A 34 -46.33 12.76 29.63
C LEU A 34 -47.25 13.99 29.76
N GLN A 35 -47.22 14.87 28.75
CA GLN A 35 -48.14 16.00 28.68
C GLN A 35 -49.59 15.55 28.47
N ALA A 36 -49.84 14.58 27.61
CA ALA A 36 -51.17 14.00 27.42
C ALA A 36 -51.69 13.31 28.71
N LEU A 37 -50.82 12.60 29.42
CA LEU A 37 -51.11 11.97 30.71
C LEU A 37 -51.40 12.98 31.83
N ALA A 38 -50.71 14.12 31.85
CA ALA A 38 -50.99 15.21 32.80
C ALA A 38 -52.38 15.87 32.54
N GLU A 39 -52.88 15.76 31.32
CA GLU A 39 -54.16 16.33 30.87
C GLU A 39 -55.34 15.34 31.01
N GLU A 40 -55.10 14.03 31.07
CA GLU A 40 -56.17 13.04 31.31
C GLU A 40 -56.66 13.00 32.77
N VAL A 41 -57.98 12.91 32.95
CA VAL A 41 -58.62 12.80 34.27
C VAL A 41 -58.85 11.32 34.58
N PRO A 42 -58.19 10.72 35.59
CA PRO A 42 -58.40 9.32 35.89
C PRO A 42 -59.82 9.05 36.42
N PRO A 43 -60.40 7.87 36.14
CA PRO A 43 -61.77 7.55 36.52
C PRO A 43 -61.96 7.50 38.05
N PRO A 44 -63.15 7.86 38.55
CA PRO A 44 -63.40 7.96 39.98
C PRO A 44 -63.40 6.57 40.63
N GLY A 45 -62.40 6.30 41.48
CA GLY A 45 -62.29 5.06 42.26
C GLY A 45 -61.05 4.23 41.97
N ALA A 46 -60.18 4.63 41.05
CA ALA A 46 -58.84 4.07 40.95
C ALA A 46 -58.06 4.42 42.23
N GLU A 47 -57.48 3.40 42.88
CA GLU A 47 -56.43 3.63 43.88
C GLU A 47 -55.31 4.42 43.19
N VAL A 48 -54.79 5.44 43.87
CA VAL A 48 -53.62 6.18 43.38
C VAL A 48 -52.43 5.25 43.59
N GLU A 49 -52.30 4.22 42.75
CA GLU A 49 -51.00 3.67 42.45
C GLU A 49 -50.20 4.84 41.87
N THR A 50 -49.07 5.14 42.51
CA THR A 50 -48.16 6.18 42.04
C THR A 50 -47.80 5.87 40.59
N VAL A 51 -47.78 6.89 39.74
CA VAL A 51 -47.26 6.79 38.35
C VAL A 51 -45.88 6.11 38.36
N GLU A 52 -45.15 6.24 39.47
CA GLU A 52 -43.89 5.55 39.77
C GLU A 52 -43.92 4.02 39.72
N ASN A 53 -45.04 3.29 39.82
CA ASN A 53 -44.99 1.82 39.97
C ASN A 53 -45.37 1.03 38.72
N HIS A 54 -46.27 1.54 37.87
CA HIS A 54 -46.73 0.79 36.69
C HIS A 54 -45.93 1.11 35.44
N GLU A 55 -45.37 2.32 35.35
CA GLU A 55 -44.59 2.77 34.19
C GLU A 55 -43.09 2.83 34.47
N SER A 56 -42.59 2.79 35.72
CA SER A 56 -41.13 2.80 35.98
C SER A 56 -40.42 1.56 35.48
N ALA A 57 -41.07 0.39 35.49
CA ALA A 57 -40.51 -0.84 34.95
C ALA A 57 -40.52 -0.86 33.41
N GLU A 58 -41.59 -0.36 32.77
CA GLU A 58 -41.65 -0.19 31.31
C GLU A 58 -40.75 0.98 30.84
N LEU A 59 -40.59 2.05 31.63
CA LEU A 59 -39.64 3.13 31.43
C LEU A 59 -38.21 2.67 31.69
N GLU A 60 -37.93 1.79 32.66
CA GLU A 60 -36.57 1.25 32.84
C GLU A 60 -36.20 0.21 31.77
N GLU A 61 -37.17 -0.53 31.22
CA GLU A 61 -36.97 -1.38 30.03
C GLU A 61 -36.84 -0.53 28.73
N GLU A 62 -37.71 0.44 28.46
CA GLU A 62 -37.60 1.35 27.30
C GLU A 62 -36.44 2.36 27.45
N MET A 63 -36.06 2.75 28.67
CA MET A 63 -34.84 3.53 28.93
C MET A 63 -33.56 2.69 28.93
N GLY A 64 -33.67 1.39 29.18
CA GLY A 64 -32.61 0.40 28.90
C GLY A 64 -32.45 0.13 27.40
N GLU A 65 -33.51 0.36 26.61
CA GLU A 65 -33.51 0.42 25.15
C GLU A 65 -33.33 1.85 24.59
N VAL A 66 -32.95 2.83 25.41
CA VAL A 66 -32.47 4.13 24.91
C VAL A 66 -31.20 3.85 24.13
N GLU A 67 -31.34 3.93 22.81
CA GLU A 67 -30.31 3.81 21.79
C GLU A 67 -28.95 4.22 22.37
N GLU A 68 -28.03 3.26 22.49
CA GLU A 68 -26.61 3.57 22.71
C GLU A 68 -26.22 4.61 21.65
N GLU A 69 -26.15 5.89 22.03
CA GLU A 69 -25.70 6.93 21.11
C GLU A 69 -24.29 6.55 20.68
N PHE A 70 -24.13 6.20 19.41
CA PHE A 70 -22.85 5.77 18.87
C PHE A 70 -21.81 6.86 19.12
N THR A 71 -20.74 6.49 19.81
CA THR A 71 -19.60 7.38 19.99
C THR A 71 -18.91 7.65 18.65
N GLU A 72 -18.12 8.72 18.56
CA GLU A 72 -17.29 8.97 17.37
C GLU A 72 -16.38 7.78 17.03
N VAL A 73 -15.95 7.04 18.07
CA VAL A 73 -15.18 5.80 17.92
C VAL A 73 -16.02 4.69 17.32
N ASP A 74 -17.27 4.50 17.76
CA ASP A 74 -18.19 3.48 17.20
C ASP A 74 -18.49 3.74 15.73
N ILE A 75 -18.66 5.01 15.35
CA ILE A 75 -18.83 5.46 13.97
C ILE A 75 -17.56 5.15 13.16
N GLY A 76 -16.38 5.51 13.68
CA GLY A 76 -15.10 5.22 13.03
C GLY A 76 -14.84 3.72 12.84
N CYS A 77 -15.14 2.90 13.84
CA CYS A 77 -15.09 1.44 13.77
C CYS A 77 -16.06 0.89 12.72
N SER A 78 -17.29 1.41 12.66
CA SER A 78 -18.32 1.01 11.69
C SER A 78 -17.90 1.31 10.25
N TRP A 79 -17.32 2.50 9.99
CA TRP A 79 -16.76 2.86 8.69
C TRP A 79 -15.59 1.94 8.31
N THR A 80 -14.69 1.69 9.26
CA THR A 80 -13.51 0.84 9.02
C THR A 80 -13.94 -0.59 8.67
N LEU A 81 -14.87 -1.17 9.43
CA LEU A 81 -15.36 -2.53 9.20
C LEU A 81 -16.10 -2.64 7.87
N THR A 82 -17.01 -1.70 7.59
CA THR A 82 -17.79 -1.69 6.35
C THR A 82 -16.89 -1.47 5.13
N GLY A 83 -15.98 -0.50 5.21
CA GLY A 83 -15.00 -0.21 4.16
C GLY A 83 -14.09 -1.40 3.90
N ALA A 84 -13.54 -2.01 4.95
CA ALA A 84 -12.71 -3.21 4.82
C ALA A 84 -13.48 -4.38 4.17
N LEU A 85 -14.74 -4.62 4.55
CA LEU A 85 -15.56 -5.66 3.94
C LEU A 85 -15.75 -5.41 2.44
N ILE A 86 -16.20 -4.21 2.06
CA ILE A 86 -16.45 -3.85 0.66
C ILE A 86 -15.16 -3.96 -0.16
N PHE A 87 -14.06 -3.40 0.34
CA PHE A 87 -12.76 -3.44 -0.34
C PHE A 87 -12.28 -4.87 -0.54
N ASN A 88 -12.33 -5.72 0.49
CA ASN A 88 -11.90 -7.10 0.39
C ASN A 88 -12.71 -7.89 -0.65
N ILE A 89 -14.04 -7.68 -0.72
CA ILE A 89 -14.88 -8.33 -1.73
C ILE A 89 -14.53 -7.86 -3.15
N ILE A 90 -14.32 -6.56 -3.35
CA ILE A 90 -13.90 -6.01 -4.66
C ILE A 90 -12.55 -6.60 -5.07
N MET A 91 -11.58 -6.63 -4.16
CA MET A 91 -10.27 -7.23 -4.41
C MET A 91 -10.40 -8.71 -4.74
N PHE A 92 -11.30 -9.44 -4.08
CA PHE A 92 -11.56 -10.85 -4.36
C PHE A 92 -12.08 -11.09 -5.79
N TYR A 93 -12.91 -10.18 -6.32
CA TYR A 93 -13.32 -10.23 -7.73
C TYR A 93 -12.15 -10.00 -8.68
N PHE A 94 -11.29 -9.01 -8.39
CA PHE A 94 -10.16 -8.65 -9.25
C PHE A 94 -9.06 -9.73 -9.27
N ILE A 95 -8.74 -10.37 -8.14
CA ILE A 95 -7.73 -11.45 -8.11
C ILE A 95 -8.21 -12.74 -8.79
N ASN A 96 -9.52 -12.91 -8.96
CA ASN A 96 -10.15 -14.05 -9.64
C ASN A 96 -10.72 -13.65 -11.01
N TYR A 97 -10.35 -12.48 -11.53
CA TYR A 97 -10.90 -11.99 -12.79
C TYR A 97 -10.53 -12.96 -13.95
N PRO A 98 -11.43 -13.19 -14.92
CA PRO A 98 -11.17 -14.11 -16.03
C PRO A 98 -9.95 -13.74 -16.85
N ASP A 99 -9.71 -12.44 -17.02
CA ASP A 99 -8.54 -11.91 -17.70
C ASP A 99 -7.24 -12.10 -16.88
N ASP A 100 -6.16 -12.50 -17.56
CA ASP A 100 -4.88 -12.83 -16.93
C ASP A 100 -4.03 -11.59 -16.62
N ASP A 101 -4.18 -10.51 -17.38
CA ASP A 101 -3.48 -9.24 -17.19
C ASP A 101 -4.07 -8.49 -15.99
N ILE A 102 -5.40 -8.36 -15.90
CA ILE A 102 -6.09 -7.81 -14.71
C ILE A 102 -5.70 -8.60 -13.46
N LYS A 103 -5.70 -9.93 -13.53
CA LYS A 103 -5.30 -10.81 -12.42
C LYS A 103 -3.87 -10.51 -11.97
N ARG A 104 -2.92 -10.47 -12.91
CA ARG A 104 -1.50 -10.18 -12.63
C ARG A 104 -1.33 -8.80 -12.01
N TYR A 105 -1.97 -7.77 -12.56
CA TYR A 105 -1.88 -6.40 -12.07
C TYR A 105 -2.44 -6.27 -10.66
N THR A 106 -3.58 -6.91 -10.40
CA THR A 106 -4.16 -6.93 -9.06
C THR A 106 -3.22 -7.58 -8.05
N TRP A 107 -2.66 -8.76 -8.37
CA TRP A 107 -1.69 -9.43 -7.48
C TRP A 107 -0.42 -8.61 -7.27
N SER A 108 0.08 -7.93 -8.31
CA SER A 108 1.23 -7.04 -8.22
C SER A 108 0.95 -5.84 -7.31
N ILE A 109 -0.22 -5.21 -7.45
CA ILE A 109 -0.66 -4.10 -6.59
C ILE A 109 -0.76 -4.54 -5.14
N ILE A 110 -1.41 -5.67 -4.85
CA ILE A 110 -1.51 -6.21 -3.49
C ILE A 110 -0.11 -6.42 -2.91
N ASN A 111 0.80 -7.05 -3.67
CA ASN A 111 2.16 -7.32 -3.23
C ASN A 111 2.92 -6.03 -2.87
N THR A 112 2.93 -5.06 -3.77
CA THR A 112 3.68 -3.81 -3.59
C THR A 112 3.04 -2.95 -2.49
N THR A 113 1.71 -2.87 -2.45
CA THR A 113 0.95 -2.16 -1.40
C THR A 113 1.27 -2.70 -0.01
N LEU A 114 1.25 -4.03 0.17
CA LEU A 114 1.58 -4.64 1.47
C LEU A 114 3.04 -4.42 1.86
N SER A 115 3.97 -4.47 0.89
CA SER A 115 5.37 -4.17 1.16
C SER A 115 5.57 -2.73 1.63
N ILE A 116 4.97 -1.76 0.93
CA ILE A 116 5.02 -0.33 1.27
C ILE A 116 4.42 -0.11 2.65
N PHE A 117 3.22 -0.63 2.90
CA PHE A 117 2.50 -0.52 4.17
C PHE A 117 3.33 -1.04 5.35
N VAL A 118 3.87 -2.25 5.25
CA VAL A 118 4.67 -2.83 6.33
C VAL A 118 5.97 -2.07 6.51
N ALA A 119 6.62 -1.64 5.42
CA ALA A 119 7.87 -0.89 5.47
C ALA A 119 7.68 0.46 6.16
N VAL A 120 6.67 1.26 5.77
CA VAL A 120 6.44 2.59 6.33
C VAL A 120 6.06 2.50 7.82
N MET A 121 5.18 1.57 8.20
CA MET A 121 4.73 1.39 9.58
C MET A 121 5.89 0.92 10.47
N SER A 122 6.75 0.02 9.95
CA SER A 122 7.96 -0.42 10.67
C SER A 122 8.96 0.72 10.81
N PHE A 123 9.15 1.52 9.75
CA PHE A 123 10.08 2.64 9.76
C PHE A 123 9.62 3.73 10.72
N GLN A 124 8.35 4.17 10.66
CA GLN A 124 7.80 5.20 11.54
C GLN A 124 7.93 4.81 13.02
N GLY A 125 7.63 3.56 13.38
CA GLY A 125 7.81 3.10 14.76
C GLY A 125 9.27 3.22 15.23
N VAL A 126 10.23 2.86 14.38
CA VAL A 126 11.66 3.00 14.69
C VAL A 126 12.09 4.48 14.67
N ASP A 127 11.58 5.29 13.76
CA ASP A 127 11.89 6.72 13.63
C ASP A 127 11.40 7.51 14.85
N GLU A 128 10.18 7.25 15.33
CA GLU A 128 9.64 7.84 16.57
C GLU A 128 10.53 7.48 17.78
N MET A 129 10.98 6.23 17.88
CA MET A 129 11.89 5.78 18.94
C MET A 129 13.25 6.49 18.84
N MET A 130 13.83 6.56 17.64
CA MET A 130 15.10 7.25 17.42
C MET A 130 15.00 8.74 17.73
N LEU A 131 13.90 9.38 17.34
CA LEU A 131 13.66 10.78 17.61
C LEU A 131 13.60 11.06 19.11
N HIS A 132 12.82 10.28 19.85
CA HIS A 132 12.60 10.47 21.28
C HIS A 132 13.84 10.13 22.14
N PHE A 133 14.52 9.01 21.87
CA PHE A 133 15.60 8.51 22.73
C PHE A 133 17.00 8.93 22.28
N VAL A 134 17.19 9.30 21.02
CA VAL A 134 18.53 9.59 20.47
C VAL A 134 18.63 11.04 19.99
N ILE A 135 17.73 11.49 19.11
CA ILE A 135 17.85 12.78 18.44
C ILE A 135 17.53 13.94 19.40
N ASP A 136 16.37 13.92 20.07
CA ASP A 136 15.95 15.02 20.95
C ASP A 136 16.95 15.27 22.10
N PRO A 137 17.47 14.23 22.80
CA PRO A 137 18.52 14.42 23.80
C PRO A 137 19.82 14.96 23.19
N ALA A 138 20.22 14.48 22.00
CA ALA A 138 21.43 14.95 21.33
C ALA A 138 21.32 16.43 20.94
N LEU A 139 20.18 16.86 20.42
CA LEU A 139 19.92 18.27 20.05
C LEU A 139 20.03 19.22 21.25
N GLY A 140 19.65 18.77 22.45
CA GLY A 140 19.75 19.54 23.69
C GLY A 140 21.20 19.89 24.10
N VAL A 141 22.19 19.15 23.60
CA VAL A 141 23.62 19.39 23.89
C VAL A 141 24.20 20.52 23.02
N PHE A 142 23.61 20.78 21.85
CA PHE A 142 24.15 21.73 20.89
C PHE A 142 23.58 23.14 21.07
N PRO A 143 24.37 24.21 20.78
CA PRO A 143 23.86 25.56 20.73
C PRO A 143 22.73 25.71 19.70
N LYS A 144 21.75 26.60 19.97
CA LYS A 144 20.53 26.77 19.14
C LYS A 144 20.79 26.90 17.63
N GLY A 145 21.87 27.56 17.22
CA GLY A 145 22.21 27.73 15.79
C GLY A 145 22.70 26.45 15.08
N TRP A 146 23.12 25.43 15.82
CA TRP A 146 23.60 24.14 15.27
C TRP A 146 22.53 23.05 15.28
N GLN A 147 21.43 23.24 15.99
CA GLN A 147 20.40 22.21 16.16
C GLN A 147 19.76 21.79 14.84
N GLU A 148 19.47 22.74 13.95
CA GLU A 148 18.93 22.44 12.61
C GLU A 148 19.91 21.59 11.79
N LEU A 149 21.19 21.97 11.77
CA LEU A 149 22.22 21.21 11.05
C LEU A 149 22.39 19.81 11.62
N VAL A 150 22.45 19.68 12.95
CA VAL A 150 22.59 18.36 13.62
C VAL A 150 21.37 17.49 13.31
N ARG A 151 20.17 18.07 13.26
CA ARG A 151 18.95 17.34 12.89
C ARG A 151 19.04 16.78 11.48
N VAL A 152 19.39 17.61 10.50
CA VAL A 152 19.60 17.19 9.11
C VAL A 152 20.65 16.09 9.01
N MET A 153 21.83 16.29 9.62
CA MET A 153 22.91 15.31 9.60
C MET A 153 22.51 13.98 10.23
N SER A 154 21.74 14.01 11.32
CA SER A 154 21.23 12.80 11.98
C SER A 154 20.28 12.03 11.05
N GLY A 155 19.40 12.72 10.32
CA GLY A 155 18.53 12.10 9.32
C GLY A 155 19.32 11.38 8.23
N PHE A 156 20.35 12.01 7.67
CA PHE A 156 21.21 11.37 6.66
C PHE A 156 22.00 10.18 7.22
N VAL A 157 22.43 10.22 8.49
CA VAL A 157 23.07 9.07 9.15
C VAL A 157 22.11 7.90 9.30
N ILE A 158 20.86 8.16 9.71
CA ILE A 158 19.81 7.14 9.81
C ILE A 158 19.52 6.54 8.42
N PHE A 159 19.43 7.37 7.38
CA PHE A 159 19.30 6.89 6.01
C PHE A 159 20.48 5.97 5.61
N LEU A 160 21.72 6.40 5.84
CA LEU A 160 22.91 5.59 5.51
C LEU A 160 22.93 4.26 6.27
N PHE A 161 22.45 4.24 7.52
CA PHE A 161 22.26 3.00 8.28
C PHE A 161 21.26 2.06 7.60
N TRP A 162 20.07 2.55 7.23
CA TRP A 162 19.07 1.74 6.53
C TRP A 162 19.53 1.28 5.15
N PHE A 163 20.25 2.13 4.41
CA PHE A 163 20.83 1.79 3.12
C PHE A 163 21.88 0.68 3.25
N ALA A 164 22.80 0.79 4.21
CA ALA A 164 23.79 -0.25 4.48
C ALA A 164 23.14 -1.57 4.94
N LEU A 165 22.08 -1.47 5.77
CA LEU A 165 21.30 -2.62 6.22
C LEU A 165 20.59 -3.30 5.04
N ALA A 166 19.99 -2.54 4.13
CA ALA A 166 19.37 -3.05 2.91
C ALA A 166 20.37 -3.88 2.09
N HIS A 167 21.55 -3.32 1.74
CA HIS A 167 22.57 -4.07 1.00
C HIS A 167 23.05 -5.32 1.74
N THR A 168 23.24 -5.23 3.06
CA THR A 168 23.68 -6.38 3.86
C THR A 168 22.63 -7.49 3.85
N VAL A 169 21.35 -7.14 3.99
CA VAL A 169 20.23 -8.08 3.97
C VAL A 169 20.07 -8.72 2.58
N VAL A 170 20.17 -7.93 1.51
CA VAL A 170 20.12 -8.47 0.14
C VAL A 170 21.29 -9.41 -0.11
N ALA A 171 22.52 -9.06 0.30
CA ALA A 171 23.69 -9.94 0.18
C ALA A 171 23.53 -11.25 0.97
N TYR A 172 22.97 -11.16 2.19
CA TYR A 172 22.70 -12.32 3.02
C TYR A 172 21.69 -13.27 2.37
N PHE A 173 20.52 -12.76 1.98
CA PHE A 173 19.46 -13.61 1.43
C PHE A 173 19.72 -14.06 0.00
N ALA A 174 20.56 -13.35 -0.77
CA ALA A 174 21.04 -13.80 -2.07
C ALA A 174 22.05 -14.96 -1.97
N GLY A 175 22.59 -15.24 -0.78
CA GLY A 175 23.55 -16.33 -0.55
C GLY A 175 25.02 -15.93 -0.69
N LEU A 176 25.35 -14.64 -0.67
CA LEU A 176 26.74 -14.17 -0.69
C LEU A 176 27.42 -14.29 0.68
N VAL A 177 26.64 -14.30 1.76
CA VAL A 177 27.13 -14.45 3.13
C VAL A 177 26.87 -15.88 3.58
N CYS A 178 27.93 -16.70 3.55
CA CYS A 178 28.06 -18.09 4.02
C CYS A 178 26.78 -18.79 4.53
N ASN A 179 26.23 -19.69 3.70
CA ASN A 179 25.43 -20.82 4.17
C ASN A 179 26.30 -22.09 4.07
N PRO A 180 27.01 -22.51 5.13
CA PRO A 180 27.94 -23.64 5.06
C PRO A 180 27.25 -25.00 4.81
N GLU A 181 25.93 -25.05 4.93
CA GLU A 181 25.12 -26.26 4.79
C GLU A 181 24.60 -26.51 3.36
N GLU A 182 24.63 -25.52 2.48
CA GLU A 182 24.06 -25.64 1.13
C GLU A 182 25.15 -25.61 0.04
N ASP A 183 25.23 -26.68 -0.73
CA ASP A 183 26.15 -26.84 -1.86
C ASP A 183 25.75 -25.91 -3.03
N PRO A 184 26.56 -24.89 -3.38
CA PRO A 184 26.26 -23.96 -4.46
C PRO A 184 26.05 -24.65 -5.82
N SER A 185 26.65 -25.83 -6.03
CA SER A 185 26.47 -26.61 -7.26
C SER A 185 25.04 -27.15 -7.44
N GLN A 186 24.29 -27.25 -6.34
CA GLN A 186 22.91 -27.74 -6.35
C GLN A 186 21.87 -26.63 -6.57
N LEU A 187 22.26 -25.35 -6.57
CA LEU A 187 21.33 -24.22 -6.66
C LEU A 187 20.41 -24.30 -7.89
N MET A 188 20.99 -24.63 -9.05
CA MET A 188 20.28 -24.77 -10.32
C MET A 188 19.77 -26.20 -10.57
N THR A 189 19.97 -27.11 -9.61
CA THR A 189 19.52 -28.49 -9.76
C THR A 189 17.99 -28.53 -9.79
N LYS A 190 17.52 -29.09 -10.89
CA LYS A 190 16.12 -29.20 -11.26
C LYS A 190 15.51 -30.43 -10.60
N LYS A 191 14.47 -30.22 -9.79
CA LYS A 191 13.73 -31.28 -9.09
C LYS A 191 12.28 -31.28 -9.56
N TRP A 192 11.68 -32.47 -9.67
CA TRP A 192 10.27 -32.61 -9.98
C TRP A 192 9.45 -32.29 -8.73
N THR A 193 8.46 -31.42 -8.87
CA THR A 193 7.56 -31.06 -7.78
C THR A 193 6.11 -31.29 -8.18
N VAL A 194 5.26 -31.67 -7.24
CA VAL A 194 3.82 -31.75 -7.46
C VAL A 194 3.30 -30.39 -7.94
N ALA A 195 2.50 -30.40 -9.01
CA ALA A 195 1.99 -29.21 -9.70
C ALA A 195 0.45 -29.15 -9.68
N ASP A 196 -0.17 -29.79 -8.69
CA ASP A 196 -1.60 -29.76 -8.45
C ASP A 196 -1.92 -28.75 -7.33
N ALA A 197 -2.51 -27.61 -7.69
CA ALA A 197 -2.80 -26.52 -6.76
C ALA A 197 -3.83 -26.88 -5.67
N MET A 198 -4.62 -27.95 -5.85
CA MET A 198 -5.65 -28.37 -4.89
C MET A 198 -5.13 -29.35 -3.84
N ARG A 199 -3.94 -29.92 -4.03
CA ARG A 199 -3.35 -30.87 -3.07
C ARG A 199 -2.53 -30.16 -2.00
N GLY A 200 -2.49 -30.74 -0.81
CA GLY A 200 -1.69 -30.24 0.31
C GLY A 200 -0.18 -30.37 0.09
N ASP A 201 0.25 -31.32 -0.73
CA ASP A 201 1.65 -31.59 -1.12
C ASP A 201 2.10 -30.77 -2.35
N ASN A 202 1.31 -29.78 -2.79
CA ASN A 202 1.66 -28.93 -3.92
C ASN A 202 3.02 -28.23 -3.70
N GLY A 203 3.93 -28.42 -4.64
CA GLY A 203 5.30 -27.91 -4.56
C GLY A 203 6.30 -28.79 -3.80
N GLU A 204 5.86 -29.91 -3.21
CA GLU A 204 6.77 -30.89 -2.60
C GLU A 204 7.55 -31.65 -3.66
N VAL A 205 8.80 -32.01 -3.33
CA VAL A 205 9.71 -32.70 -4.24
C VAL A 205 9.29 -34.16 -4.37
N VAL A 206 9.12 -34.60 -5.61
CA VAL A 206 8.83 -35.98 -5.95
C VAL A 206 10.14 -36.71 -6.25
N GLU A 207 10.33 -37.85 -5.59
CA GLU A 207 11.47 -38.72 -5.88
C GLU A 207 11.37 -39.30 -7.30
N GLY A 208 12.51 -39.42 -7.99
CA GLY A 208 12.54 -39.80 -9.41
C GLY A 208 11.92 -41.17 -9.72
N HIS A 209 11.89 -42.09 -8.74
CA HIS A 209 11.28 -43.41 -8.90
C HIS A 209 9.75 -43.37 -9.05
N ASN A 210 9.11 -42.26 -8.65
CA ASN A 210 7.67 -42.06 -8.75
C ASN A 210 7.23 -41.45 -10.09
N LEU A 211 8.15 -41.15 -11.01
CA LEU A 211 7.81 -40.57 -12.31
C LEU A 211 7.25 -41.64 -13.26
N VAL A 212 6.02 -41.43 -13.73
CA VAL A 212 5.35 -42.29 -14.71
C VAL A 212 5.65 -41.83 -16.14
N ARG A 213 5.63 -40.52 -16.36
CA ARG A 213 5.87 -39.92 -17.68
C ARG A 213 6.67 -38.64 -17.56
N GLU A 214 7.84 -38.63 -18.19
CA GLU A 214 8.72 -37.47 -18.24
C GLU A 214 8.49 -36.65 -19.52
N GLY A 215 8.31 -35.34 -19.35
CA GLY A 215 8.40 -34.35 -20.41
C GLY A 215 9.52 -33.34 -20.14
N LEU A 216 9.72 -32.37 -21.03
CA LEU A 216 10.80 -31.37 -20.89
C LEU A 216 10.63 -30.45 -19.67
N SER A 217 9.39 -30.13 -19.29
CA SER A 217 9.08 -29.20 -18.19
C SER A 217 7.90 -29.63 -17.32
N LYS A 218 7.02 -30.48 -17.84
CA LYS A 218 5.86 -31.05 -17.16
C LYS A 218 5.89 -32.57 -17.32
N GLY A 219 5.38 -33.28 -16.33
CA GLY A 219 5.32 -34.73 -16.31
C GLY A 219 4.15 -35.24 -15.48
N ILE A 220 4.07 -36.56 -15.33
CA ILE A 220 3.11 -37.25 -14.47
C ILE A 220 3.90 -38.13 -13.51
N ALA A 221 3.60 -38.06 -12.22
CA ALA A 221 4.16 -38.92 -11.19
C ALA A 221 3.05 -39.61 -10.40
N THR A 222 3.35 -40.74 -9.75
CA THR A 222 2.45 -41.41 -8.82
C THR A 222 2.83 -41.04 -7.39
N VAL A 223 1.95 -40.34 -6.68
CA VAL A 223 2.10 -40.02 -5.27
C VAL A 223 0.96 -40.69 -4.51
N ASP A 224 1.29 -41.55 -3.55
CA ASP A 224 0.33 -42.37 -2.79
C ASP A 224 -0.62 -43.20 -3.66
N GLY A 225 -0.12 -43.70 -4.80
CA GLY A 225 -0.92 -44.51 -5.74
C GLY A 225 -1.84 -43.70 -6.66
N VAL A 226 -1.79 -42.37 -6.63
CA VAL A 226 -2.58 -41.48 -7.51
C VAL A 226 -1.65 -40.76 -8.49
N GLU A 227 -2.04 -40.73 -9.77
CA GLU A 227 -1.34 -39.95 -10.79
C GLU A 227 -1.56 -38.46 -10.57
N VAL A 228 -0.46 -37.72 -10.42
CA VAL A 228 -0.43 -36.28 -10.22
C VAL A 228 0.45 -35.62 -11.27
N PHE A 229 0.05 -34.43 -11.68
CA PHE A 229 0.88 -33.61 -12.55
C PHE A 229 2.08 -33.08 -11.77
N VAL A 230 3.26 -33.16 -12.39
CA VAL A 230 4.51 -32.63 -11.82
C VAL A 230 5.14 -31.60 -12.75
N LYS A 231 5.84 -30.62 -12.18
CA LYS A 231 6.63 -29.61 -12.91
C LYS A 231 8.09 -29.73 -12.49
N ASN A 232 9.00 -29.58 -13.45
CA ASN A 232 10.42 -29.58 -13.17
C ASN A 232 10.88 -28.15 -12.82
N ARG A 233 11.32 -27.92 -11.57
CA ARG A 233 11.66 -26.59 -11.03
C ARG A 233 13.00 -26.60 -10.28
N ALA A 234 13.73 -25.49 -10.32
CA ALA A 234 14.92 -25.27 -9.50
C ALA A 234 14.51 -24.75 -8.11
N VAL A 235 14.03 -25.67 -7.26
CA VAL A 235 13.37 -25.34 -5.97
C VAL A 235 14.26 -24.51 -5.05
N LEU A 236 15.56 -24.82 -4.99
CA LEU A 236 16.53 -24.08 -4.17
C LEU A 236 16.68 -22.64 -4.68
N HIS A 237 16.98 -22.45 -5.97
CA HIS A 237 17.08 -21.13 -6.60
C HIS A 237 15.80 -20.30 -6.39
N GLU A 238 14.62 -20.87 -6.64
CA GLU A 238 13.34 -20.16 -6.42
C GLU A 238 13.11 -19.79 -4.94
N GLY A 239 13.65 -20.58 -4.00
CA GLY A 239 13.69 -20.24 -2.58
C GLY A 239 14.54 -19.01 -2.30
N TYR A 240 15.75 -18.95 -2.84
CA TYR A 240 16.65 -17.79 -2.74
C TYR A 240 16.06 -16.54 -3.37
N GLU A 241 15.53 -16.66 -4.59
CA GLU A 241 14.90 -15.57 -5.32
C GLU A 241 13.75 -14.94 -4.52
N ARG A 242 12.81 -15.75 -4.02
CA ARG A 242 11.67 -15.25 -3.23
C ARG A 242 12.09 -14.59 -1.92
N ARG A 243 13.07 -15.16 -1.22
CA ARG A 243 13.58 -14.57 0.04
C ARG A 243 14.28 -13.24 -0.22
N THR A 244 15.14 -13.21 -1.24
CA THR A 244 15.90 -12.00 -1.60
C THR A 244 14.94 -10.90 -2.03
N LYS A 245 14.01 -11.16 -2.97
CA LYS A 245 12.97 -10.21 -3.39
C LYS A 245 12.17 -9.63 -2.23
N CYS A 246 11.72 -10.49 -1.31
CA CYS A 246 10.93 -10.09 -0.15
C CYS A 246 11.65 -9.06 0.71
N TRP A 247 12.89 -9.38 1.10
CA TRP A 247 13.65 -8.54 2.01
C TRP A 247 14.28 -7.33 1.30
N ALA A 248 14.69 -7.47 0.03
CA ALA A 248 15.13 -6.37 -0.81
C ALA A 248 14.05 -5.28 -0.88
N MET A 249 12.83 -5.66 -1.27
CA MET A 249 11.71 -4.73 -1.41
C MET A 249 11.34 -4.07 -0.08
N LEU A 250 11.27 -4.84 1.02
CA LEU A 250 10.93 -4.29 2.34
C LEU A 250 11.97 -3.26 2.81
N PHE A 251 13.27 -3.60 2.77
CA PHE A 251 14.32 -2.70 3.26
C PHE A 251 14.60 -1.55 2.29
N ALA A 252 14.39 -1.71 0.98
CA ALA A 252 14.44 -0.62 0.02
C ALA A 252 13.39 0.45 0.33
N HIS A 253 12.13 0.04 0.59
CA HIS A 253 11.08 0.97 0.99
C HIS A 253 11.41 1.66 2.34
N MET A 254 11.92 0.93 3.33
CA MET A 254 12.34 1.53 4.61
C MET A 254 13.46 2.56 4.43
N ALA A 255 14.47 2.25 3.61
CA ALA A 255 15.54 3.20 3.28
C ALA A 255 15.01 4.40 2.48
N GLY A 256 14.04 4.18 1.60
CA GLY A 256 13.34 5.26 0.88
C GLY A 256 12.59 6.20 1.83
N PHE A 257 11.89 5.68 2.85
CA PHE A 257 11.24 6.52 3.87
C PHE A 257 12.24 7.25 4.76
N ALA A 258 13.36 6.61 5.11
CA ALA A 258 14.46 7.27 5.80
C ALA A 258 15.03 8.43 4.97
N MET A 259 15.14 8.26 3.65
CA MET A 259 15.57 9.33 2.75
C MET A 259 14.52 10.43 2.59
N ILE A 260 13.22 10.09 2.58
CA ILE A 260 12.13 11.07 2.64
C ILE A 260 12.23 11.91 3.90
N SER A 261 12.42 11.27 5.07
CA SER A 261 12.60 11.97 6.34
C SER A 261 13.83 12.89 6.29
N ALA A 262 15.01 12.36 5.93
CA ALA A 262 16.25 13.15 5.83
C ALA A 262 16.15 14.32 4.83
N GLY A 263 15.56 14.09 3.66
CA GLY A 263 15.33 15.12 2.65
C GLY A 263 14.28 16.15 3.08
N GLY A 264 13.27 15.73 3.83
CA GLY A 264 12.27 16.61 4.45
C GLY A 264 12.91 17.54 5.49
N ASP A 265 13.82 17.02 6.33
CA ASP A 265 14.59 17.82 7.29
C ASP A 265 15.44 18.86 6.56
N LEU A 266 16.06 18.47 5.44
CA LEU A 266 16.82 19.40 4.60
C LEU A 266 15.91 20.47 3.98
N GLN A 267 14.73 20.12 3.47
CA GLN A 267 13.76 21.08 2.91
C GLN A 267 13.29 22.10 3.96
N HIS A 268 13.15 21.69 5.21
CA HIS A 268 12.72 22.54 6.32
C HIS A 268 13.85 23.37 6.94
N ALA A 269 15.11 23.07 6.64
CA ALA A 269 16.26 23.81 7.15
C ALA A 269 16.48 25.12 6.38
N ALA A 270 16.98 26.16 7.05
CA ALA A 270 17.41 27.37 6.35
C ALA A 270 18.66 27.08 5.48
N PRO A 271 18.74 27.60 4.24
CA PRO A 271 17.85 28.56 3.58
C PRO A 271 16.72 27.92 2.73
N PHE A 272 16.55 26.61 2.74
CA PHE A 272 15.67 25.87 1.82
C PHE A 272 14.18 26.14 2.07
N VAL A 273 13.78 26.33 3.32
CA VAL A 273 12.39 26.66 3.70
C VAL A 273 11.97 28.09 3.32
N ASN A 274 12.93 28.99 3.07
CA ASN A 274 12.64 30.42 2.90
C ASN A 274 12.02 30.77 1.54
N ASN A 275 12.22 29.93 0.51
CA ASN A 275 11.74 30.20 -0.84
C ASN A 275 11.46 28.87 -1.56
N PRO A 276 10.32 28.72 -2.26
CA PRO A 276 10.04 27.54 -3.10
C PRO A 276 11.20 27.16 -4.03
N GLY A 277 11.87 28.13 -4.65
CA GLY A 277 13.02 27.88 -5.51
C GLY A 277 14.19 27.22 -4.78
N MET A 278 14.44 27.59 -3.52
CA MET A 278 15.47 26.95 -2.70
C MET A 278 15.05 25.54 -2.26
N SER A 279 13.76 25.31 -2.00
CA SER A 279 13.26 23.96 -1.74
C SER A 279 13.58 23.01 -2.90
N TRP A 280 13.41 23.42 -4.16
CA TRP A 280 13.83 22.62 -5.32
C TRP A 280 15.33 22.36 -5.38
N VAL A 281 16.18 23.29 -4.93
CA VAL A 281 17.63 23.07 -4.83
C VAL A 281 17.93 21.92 -3.86
N SER A 282 17.20 21.83 -2.74
CA SER A 282 17.37 20.73 -1.79
C SER A 282 17.03 19.36 -2.40
N VAL A 283 16.04 19.30 -3.30
CA VAL A 283 15.68 18.07 -4.03
C VAL A 283 16.81 17.65 -4.96
N VAL A 284 17.39 18.61 -5.69
CA VAL A 284 18.56 18.35 -6.56
C VAL A 284 19.75 17.87 -5.72
N LEU A 285 20.01 18.47 -4.56
CA LEU A 285 21.07 18.02 -3.66
C LEU A 285 20.85 16.58 -3.16
N CYS A 286 19.62 16.23 -2.79
CA CYS A 286 19.27 14.85 -2.39
C CYS A 286 19.45 13.86 -3.54
N ALA A 287 18.98 14.21 -4.75
CA ALA A 287 19.14 13.36 -5.93
C ALA A 287 20.63 13.14 -6.27
N LEU A 288 21.44 14.21 -6.25
CA LEU A 288 22.88 14.12 -6.48
C LEU A 288 23.57 13.28 -5.39
N PHE A 289 23.20 13.45 -4.13
CA PHE A 289 23.71 12.64 -3.02
C PHE A 289 23.45 11.15 -3.24
N LEU A 290 22.22 10.77 -3.62
CA LEU A 290 21.87 9.38 -3.91
C LEU A 290 22.66 8.83 -5.11
N LEU A 291 22.75 9.59 -6.21
CA LEU A 291 23.50 9.15 -7.39
C LEU A 291 25.00 8.96 -7.09
N LEU A 292 25.58 9.85 -6.27
CA LEU A 292 26.96 9.70 -5.81
C LEU A 292 27.13 8.48 -4.90
N LEU A 293 26.17 8.22 -4.01
CA LEU A 293 26.17 7.06 -3.13
C LEU A 293 26.07 5.75 -3.93
N PHE A 294 25.19 5.67 -4.92
CA PHE A 294 25.05 4.50 -5.80
C PHE A 294 26.30 4.28 -6.65
N THR A 295 26.91 5.37 -7.14
CA THR A 295 28.19 5.29 -7.84
C THR A 295 29.30 4.79 -6.91
N ALA A 296 29.32 5.26 -5.66
CA ALA A 296 30.30 4.85 -4.65
C ALA A 296 30.12 3.39 -4.21
N THR A 297 28.90 2.84 -4.29
CA THR A 297 28.58 1.45 -3.92
C THR A 297 28.57 0.49 -5.11
N ALA A 298 28.71 0.99 -6.34
CA ALA A 298 28.74 0.18 -7.55
C ALA A 298 29.82 -0.92 -7.55
N PHE A 299 30.90 -0.77 -6.77
CA PHE A 299 31.92 -1.82 -6.62
C PHE A 299 31.40 -3.10 -5.96
N LEU A 300 30.31 -3.01 -5.18
CA LEU A 300 29.67 -4.17 -4.55
C LEU A 300 29.07 -5.13 -5.58
N TYR A 301 28.73 -4.63 -6.77
CA TYR A 301 28.14 -5.41 -7.87
C TYR A 301 29.16 -6.02 -8.82
N LYS A 302 30.46 -5.99 -8.48
CA LYS A 302 31.48 -6.61 -9.34
C LYS A 302 31.23 -8.11 -9.47
N GLU A 303 31.16 -8.54 -10.72
CA GLU A 303 31.03 -9.94 -11.10
C GLU A 303 32.34 -10.67 -10.82
N GLY A 304 32.22 -11.93 -10.41
CA GLY A 304 33.34 -12.81 -10.12
C GLY A 304 32.91 -14.28 -10.28
N PRO A 305 33.86 -15.20 -10.52
CA PRO A 305 33.56 -16.61 -10.77
C PRO A 305 33.02 -17.34 -9.53
N GLU A 306 33.28 -16.81 -8.33
CA GLU A 306 32.74 -17.35 -7.09
C GLU A 306 31.32 -16.84 -6.84
N PHE A 307 30.39 -17.77 -6.62
CA PHE A 307 28.98 -17.51 -6.34
C PHE A 307 28.29 -16.69 -7.45
N GLU A 308 28.55 -17.03 -8.73
CA GLU A 308 28.06 -16.29 -9.90
C GLU A 308 26.54 -16.01 -9.85
N GLU A 309 25.71 -17.04 -9.61
CA GLU A 309 24.25 -16.87 -9.54
C GLU A 309 23.80 -16.02 -8.35
N ALA A 310 24.42 -16.20 -7.18
CA ALA A 310 24.12 -15.37 -6.01
C ALA A 310 24.52 -13.89 -6.24
N ARG A 311 25.65 -13.65 -6.91
CA ARG A 311 26.09 -12.29 -7.29
C ARG A 311 25.15 -11.65 -8.30
N LYS A 312 24.67 -12.45 -9.27
CA LYS A 312 23.69 -12.00 -10.25
C LYS A 312 22.37 -11.61 -9.58
N LEU A 313 21.86 -12.46 -8.67
CA LEU A 313 20.67 -12.17 -7.90
C LEU A 313 20.86 -10.93 -6.99
N TYR A 314 22.01 -10.81 -6.31
CA TYR A 314 22.34 -9.63 -5.51
C TYR A 314 22.39 -8.34 -6.35
N LYS A 315 22.95 -8.42 -7.57
CA LYS A 315 23.05 -7.28 -8.48
C LYS A 315 21.68 -6.87 -9.02
N GLU A 316 20.85 -7.83 -9.43
CA GLU A 316 19.49 -7.56 -9.92
C GLU A 316 18.65 -6.89 -8.82
N GLU A 317 18.55 -7.53 -7.65
CA GLU A 317 17.71 -7.04 -6.55
C GLU A 317 18.29 -5.79 -5.88
N GLY A 318 19.62 -5.64 -5.86
CA GLY A 318 20.28 -4.45 -5.32
C GLY A 318 20.08 -3.21 -6.19
N LEU A 319 20.14 -3.36 -7.52
CA LEU A 319 19.87 -2.26 -8.44
C LEU A 319 18.39 -1.84 -8.41
N ASP A 320 17.47 -2.80 -8.38
CA ASP A 320 16.04 -2.52 -8.23
C ASP A 320 15.76 -1.80 -6.89
N ALA A 321 16.41 -2.22 -5.79
CA ALA A 321 16.31 -1.56 -4.49
C ALA A 321 16.82 -0.11 -4.50
N GLU A 322 17.97 0.16 -5.14
CA GLU A 322 18.50 1.53 -5.29
C GLU A 322 17.55 2.44 -6.10
N ASP A 323 17.02 1.91 -7.21
CA ASP A 323 16.12 2.66 -8.08
C ASP A 323 14.78 2.97 -7.38
N ASP A 324 14.25 2.03 -6.57
CA ASP A 324 13.08 2.24 -5.73
C ASP A 324 13.33 3.31 -4.65
N ILE A 325 14.47 3.28 -3.95
CA ILE A 325 14.86 4.31 -2.97
C ILE A 325 14.87 5.70 -3.62
N PHE A 326 15.49 5.81 -4.79
CA PHE A 326 15.59 7.07 -5.51
C PHE A 326 14.23 7.58 -5.97
N CYS A 327 13.46 6.74 -6.68
CA CYS A 327 12.18 7.14 -7.22
C CYS A 327 11.21 7.55 -6.10
N LEU A 328 11.17 6.79 -5.00
CA LEU A 328 10.29 7.05 -3.87
C LEU A 328 10.64 8.38 -3.18
N ALA A 329 11.92 8.58 -2.85
CA ALA A 329 12.36 9.78 -2.15
C ALA A 329 12.30 11.04 -3.01
N VAL A 330 12.85 10.98 -4.22
CA VAL A 330 12.93 12.16 -5.10
C VAL A 330 11.54 12.57 -5.58
N SER A 331 10.64 11.63 -5.90
CA SER A 331 9.28 11.97 -6.31
C SER A 331 8.49 12.67 -5.19
N PHE A 332 8.60 12.20 -3.95
CA PHE A 332 7.93 12.80 -2.81
C PHE A 332 8.46 14.21 -2.51
N LEU A 333 9.78 14.38 -2.49
CA LEU A 333 10.41 15.69 -2.26
C LEU A 333 10.09 16.70 -3.39
N CYS A 334 10.04 16.24 -4.64
CA CYS A 334 9.55 17.03 -5.78
C CYS A 334 8.12 17.52 -5.55
N VAL A 335 7.21 16.64 -5.10
CA VAL A 335 5.81 17.02 -4.84
C VAL A 335 5.70 17.95 -3.63
N GLN A 336 6.53 17.81 -2.60
CA GLN A 336 6.60 18.80 -1.51
C GLN A 336 7.02 20.18 -2.02
N SER A 337 8.07 20.28 -2.84
CA SER A 337 8.51 21.56 -3.42
C SER A 337 7.48 22.13 -4.40
N LEU A 338 6.80 21.29 -5.17
CA LEU A 338 5.68 21.69 -6.04
C LEU A 338 4.54 22.28 -5.20
N ARG A 339 4.16 21.62 -4.11
CA ARG A 339 3.14 22.13 -3.18
C ARG A 339 3.60 23.45 -2.60
N PHE A 340 4.83 23.58 -2.12
CA PHE A 340 5.31 24.86 -1.63
C PHE A 340 5.21 25.98 -2.70
N SER A 341 5.49 25.67 -3.96
CA SER A 341 5.28 26.61 -5.07
C SER A 341 3.80 27.00 -5.31
N LEU A 342 2.85 26.12 -4.97
CA LEU A 342 1.41 26.33 -5.19
C LEU A 342 0.71 27.03 -4.00
N SER A 343 1.01 26.67 -2.76
CA SER A 343 0.38 27.29 -1.55
C SER A 343 1.15 28.48 -1.00
N GLY A 344 2.45 28.60 -1.29
CA GLY A 344 3.33 29.54 -0.60
C GLY A 344 3.72 29.11 0.82
N SER A 345 3.37 27.90 1.27
CA SER A 345 3.86 27.31 2.52
C SER A 345 4.35 25.88 2.31
N LEU A 346 5.45 25.51 2.97
CA LEU A 346 5.99 24.15 2.88
C LEU A 346 5.12 23.21 3.73
N PRO A 347 4.60 22.09 3.20
CA PRO A 347 3.93 21.07 4.00
C PRO A 347 4.86 20.52 5.08
N SER A 348 4.30 19.92 6.13
CA SER A 348 5.11 19.13 7.08
C SER A 348 5.84 17.98 6.37
N LYS A 349 6.78 17.33 7.07
CA LYS A 349 7.56 16.19 6.54
C LYS A 349 6.69 15.02 6.06
N LEU A 350 5.50 14.86 6.65
CA LEU A 350 4.50 13.85 6.25
C LEU A 350 3.61 14.33 5.09
N GLY A 351 3.82 15.54 4.58
CA GLY A 351 3.01 16.14 3.53
C GLY A 351 1.67 16.69 4.03
N LEU A 352 1.52 17.01 5.31
CA LEU A 352 0.26 17.52 5.87
C LEU A 352 0.34 19.02 6.16
N TYR A 353 -0.74 19.77 5.90
CA TYR A 353 -0.94 21.13 6.39
C TYR A 353 -1.78 21.16 7.67
N HIS A 354 -1.61 22.22 8.45
CA HIS A 354 -2.45 22.49 9.62
C HIS A 354 -3.78 23.18 9.29
N HIS A 355 -3.87 23.86 8.13
CA HIS A 355 -5.04 24.65 7.75
C HIS A 355 -5.69 24.11 6.46
N PRO A 356 -6.99 23.75 6.49
CA PRO A 356 -7.72 23.24 5.32
C PRO A 356 -7.70 24.19 4.11
N GLU A 357 -7.77 25.50 4.35
CA GLU A 357 -7.72 26.54 3.30
C GLU A 357 -6.43 26.46 2.46
N THR A 358 -5.33 26.01 3.07
CA THR A 358 -4.05 25.84 2.38
C THR A 358 -4.08 24.61 1.47
N GLU A 359 -4.71 23.51 1.88
CA GLU A 359 -4.91 22.32 1.02
C GLU A 359 -5.78 22.68 -0.19
N GLU A 360 -6.91 23.37 0.03
CA GLU A 360 -7.84 23.76 -1.04
C GLU A 360 -7.17 24.60 -2.15
N SER A 361 -6.28 25.52 -1.77
CA SER A 361 -5.58 26.40 -2.71
C SER A 361 -4.77 25.66 -3.79
N GLN A 362 -4.35 24.42 -3.50
CA GLN A 362 -3.48 23.64 -4.39
C GLN A 362 -4.24 22.63 -5.25
N LEU A 363 -5.53 22.42 -4.98
CA LEU A 363 -6.35 21.34 -5.51
C LEU A 363 -6.23 21.20 -7.04
N ILE A 364 -6.53 22.28 -7.77
CA ILE A 364 -6.50 22.28 -9.24
C ILE A 364 -5.07 22.11 -9.75
N GLY A 365 -4.11 22.79 -9.12
CA GLY A 365 -2.69 22.73 -9.49
C GLY A 365 -2.11 21.32 -9.38
N LEU A 366 -2.53 20.56 -8.36
CA LEU A 366 -2.08 19.18 -8.16
C LEU A 366 -2.69 18.21 -9.18
N TYR A 367 -3.98 18.31 -9.51
CA TYR A 367 -4.56 17.48 -10.58
C TYR A 367 -3.93 17.77 -11.95
N VAL A 368 -3.69 19.06 -12.27
CA VAL A 368 -2.98 19.44 -13.50
C VAL A 368 -1.57 18.86 -13.51
N SER A 369 -0.87 18.91 -12.38
CA SER A 369 0.48 18.35 -12.24
C SER A 369 0.46 16.82 -12.37
N ALA A 370 -0.55 16.13 -11.86
CA ALA A 370 -0.72 14.68 -12.03
C ALA A 370 -0.82 14.31 -13.53
N VAL A 371 -1.66 15.04 -14.29
CA VAL A 371 -1.77 14.84 -15.75
C VAL A 371 -0.44 15.13 -16.45
N ALA A 372 0.26 16.20 -16.04
CA ALA A 372 1.58 16.52 -16.58
C ALA A 372 2.61 15.41 -16.31
N MET A 373 2.59 14.79 -15.12
CA MET A 373 3.48 13.68 -14.77
C MET A 373 3.21 12.44 -15.63
N VAL A 374 1.96 12.14 -15.97
CA VAL A 374 1.63 11.09 -16.95
C VAL A 374 2.22 11.44 -18.32
N GLY A 375 2.07 12.69 -18.76
CA GLY A 375 2.68 13.19 -20.00
C GLY A 375 4.21 13.04 -20.02
N VAL A 376 4.89 13.39 -18.92
CA VAL A 376 6.34 13.20 -18.75
C VAL A 376 6.71 11.72 -18.78
N THR A 377 5.93 10.87 -18.13
CA THR A 377 6.15 9.41 -18.10
C THR A 377 6.11 8.82 -19.51
N VAL A 378 5.07 9.16 -20.29
CA VAL A 378 4.93 8.73 -21.69
C VAL A 378 6.02 9.33 -22.58
N ALA A 379 6.29 10.64 -22.47
CA ALA A 379 7.30 11.32 -23.27
C ALA A 379 8.71 10.77 -22.99
N ALA A 380 9.06 10.55 -21.72
CA ALA A 380 10.33 9.95 -21.33
C ALA A 380 10.45 8.50 -21.82
N ALA A 381 9.35 7.74 -21.77
CA ALA A 381 9.33 6.37 -22.29
C ALA A 381 9.56 6.32 -23.81
N VAL A 382 9.02 7.26 -24.58
CA VAL A 382 9.17 7.28 -26.04
C VAL A 382 10.49 7.93 -26.49
N LEU A 383 10.87 9.07 -25.88
CA LEU A 383 11.97 9.91 -26.37
C LEU A 383 13.34 9.53 -25.82
N LEU A 384 13.41 8.96 -24.62
CA LEU A 384 14.69 8.59 -24.01
C LEU A 384 15.14 7.20 -24.44
N ARG A 385 16.44 7.09 -24.70
CA ARG A 385 17.10 5.81 -25.00
C ARG A 385 17.03 4.88 -23.78
N LYS A 386 16.98 3.57 -24.03
CA LYS A 386 17.04 2.54 -22.98
C LYS A 386 18.28 2.78 -22.10
N GLY A 387 18.08 2.78 -20.77
CA GLY A 387 19.15 2.95 -19.79
C GLY A 387 18.63 3.45 -18.44
N ARG A 388 19.45 3.34 -17.38
CA ARG A 388 19.07 3.64 -15.99
C ARG A 388 18.45 5.04 -15.80
N VAL A 389 18.97 6.06 -16.49
CA VAL A 389 18.43 7.44 -16.40
C VAL A 389 16.98 7.52 -16.88
N LYS A 390 16.62 6.76 -17.93
CA LYS A 390 15.23 6.67 -18.39
C LYS A 390 14.36 6.04 -17.31
N ASP A 391 14.81 4.94 -16.73
CA ASP A 391 14.05 4.20 -15.71
C ASP A 391 13.82 5.06 -14.46
N LEU A 392 14.84 5.81 -14.00
CA LEU A 392 14.71 6.76 -12.88
C LEU A 392 13.75 7.92 -13.18
N ILE A 393 13.78 8.50 -14.39
CA ILE A 393 12.87 9.59 -14.77
C ILE A 393 11.42 9.08 -14.83
N VAL A 394 11.19 7.96 -15.51
CA VAL A 394 9.86 7.36 -15.66
C VAL A 394 9.32 6.92 -14.29
N GLY A 395 10.15 6.31 -13.45
CA GLY A 395 9.79 5.91 -12.09
C GLY A 395 9.45 7.12 -11.19
N THR A 396 10.30 8.15 -11.20
CA THR A 396 10.07 9.39 -10.42
C THR A 396 8.78 10.10 -10.87
N ALA A 397 8.53 10.19 -12.18
CA ALA A 397 7.29 10.80 -12.69
C ALA A 397 6.05 9.96 -12.36
N SER A 398 6.13 8.63 -12.43
CA SER A 398 5.02 7.73 -12.10
C SER A 398 4.64 7.79 -10.62
N MET A 399 5.63 7.81 -9.72
CA MET A 399 5.39 8.01 -8.29
C MET A 399 4.94 9.44 -8.00
N GLY A 400 5.50 10.43 -8.70
CA GLY A 400 5.07 11.84 -8.62
C GLY A 400 3.61 12.05 -9.00
N PHE A 401 3.11 11.33 -10.02
CA PHE A 401 1.69 11.26 -10.36
C PHE A 401 0.86 10.77 -9.18
N ALA A 402 1.27 9.67 -8.54
CA ALA A 402 0.54 9.09 -7.40
C ALA A 402 0.47 10.07 -6.22
N TRP A 403 1.57 10.74 -5.89
CA TRP A 403 1.59 11.76 -4.84
C TRP A 403 0.70 12.96 -5.16
N CYS A 404 0.71 13.43 -6.41
CA CYS A 404 -0.16 14.52 -6.83
C CYS A 404 -1.64 14.14 -6.72
N VAL A 405 -2.02 12.92 -7.15
CA VAL A 405 -3.40 12.43 -7.00
C VAL A 405 -3.79 12.30 -5.54
N LEU A 406 -2.92 11.72 -4.69
CA LEU A 406 -3.17 11.58 -3.25
C LEU A 406 -3.50 12.92 -2.59
N PHE A 407 -2.61 13.90 -2.73
CA PHE A 407 -2.80 15.21 -2.10
C PHE A 407 -3.91 16.02 -2.75
N ALA A 408 -4.14 15.89 -4.07
CA ALA A 408 -5.26 16.53 -4.73
C ALA A 408 -6.61 15.98 -4.24
N THR A 409 -6.75 14.65 -4.10
CA THR A 409 -7.98 14.05 -3.60
C THR A 409 -8.20 14.36 -2.12
N ARG A 410 -7.13 14.42 -1.32
CA ARG A 410 -7.20 14.92 0.06
C ARG A 410 -7.74 16.35 0.13
N ALA A 411 -7.16 17.27 -0.65
CA ALA A 411 -7.64 18.66 -0.75
C ALA A 411 -9.09 18.74 -1.28
N ALA A 412 -9.48 17.84 -2.19
CA ALA A 412 -10.85 17.78 -2.70
C ALA A 412 -11.85 17.40 -1.60
N PHE A 413 -11.47 16.50 -0.69
CA PHE A 413 -12.30 16.10 0.44
C PHE A 413 -12.45 17.25 1.45
N ASP A 414 -11.34 17.93 1.76
CA ASP A 414 -11.36 19.10 2.63
C ASP A 414 -12.22 20.23 2.05
N ALA A 415 -12.25 20.40 0.72
CA ALA A 415 -13.05 21.42 0.04
C ALA A 415 -14.52 21.02 -0.19
N TRP A 416 -14.93 19.77 0.07
CA TRP A 416 -16.27 19.29 -0.25
C TRP A 416 -17.30 19.76 0.81
N PRO A 417 -18.29 20.61 0.47
CA PRO A 417 -19.24 21.16 1.45
C PRO A 417 -20.02 20.10 2.24
N PHE A 418 -20.42 19.01 1.58
CA PHE A 418 -21.12 17.89 2.22
C PHE A 418 -20.27 17.21 3.31
N LEU A 419 -18.98 16.99 3.04
CA LEU A 419 -18.08 16.37 4.02
C LEU A 419 -17.79 17.33 5.18
N GLN A 420 -17.60 18.62 4.90
CA GLN A 420 -17.47 19.65 5.93
C GLN A 420 -18.70 19.73 6.84
N GLU A 421 -19.92 19.70 6.27
CA GLU A 421 -21.17 19.70 7.06
C GLU A 421 -21.25 18.51 8.03
N LYS A 422 -20.75 17.35 7.60
CA LYS A 422 -20.70 16.13 8.41
C LYS A 422 -19.46 16.01 9.29
N LYS A 423 -18.58 17.01 9.30
CA LYS A 423 -17.27 17.00 9.99
C LYS A 423 -16.36 15.82 9.60
N ILE A 424 -16.61 15.21 8.44
CA ILE A 424 -15.79 14.14 7.89
C ILE A 424 -14.63 14.80 7.16
N THR A 425 -13.41 14.66 7.69
CA THR A 425 -12.22 15.25 7.08
C THR A 425 -11.11 14.21 6.96
N PRO A 426 -10.14 14.36 6.06
CA PRO A 426 -8.96 13.49 6.01
C PRO A 426 -8.09 13.50 7.29
N ALA A 427 -8.45 14.28 8.31
CA ALA A 427 -7.87 14.20 9.65
C ALA A 427 -8.56 13.15 10.54
N THR A 428 -9.87 12.94 10.37
CA THR A 428 -10.68 11.98 11.14
C THR A 428 -10.57 10.56 10.59
N ILE A 429 -10.84 9.53 11.40
CA ILE A 429 -10.69 8.12 11.00
C ILE A 429 -11.63 7.80 9.84
N GLU A 430 -12.88 8.24 9.92
CA GLU A 430 -13.89 8.03 8.88
C GLU A 430 -13.52 8.69 7.56
N GLY A 431 -12.92 9.89 7.58
CA GLY A 431 -12.44 10.55 6.37
C GLY A 431 -11.20 9.88 5.77
N ARG A 432 -10.30 9.34 6.60
CA ARG A 432 -9.15 8.52 6.14
C ARG A 432 -9.62 7.23 5.46
N VAL A 433 -10.57 6.51 6.05
CA VAL A 433 -11.18 5.30 5.44
C VAL A 433 -11.85 5.65 4.11
N LEU A 434 -12.66 6.71 4.07
CA LEU A 434 -13.35 7.12 2.85
C LEU A 434 -12.35 7.47 1.74
N LEU A 435 -11.27 8.18 2.07
CA LEU A 435 -10.21 8.53 1.14
C LEU A 435 -9.50 7.28 0.60
N ALA A 436 -9.16 6.34 1.47
CA ALA A 436 -8.53 5.07 1.09
C ALA A 436 -9.44 4.25 0.16
N MET A 437 -10.74 4.20 0.43
CA MET A 437 -11.72 3.54 -0.42
C MET A 437 -11.83 4.20 -1.80
N THR A 438 -11.95 5.52 -1.86
CA THR A 438 -12.04 6.27 -3.13
C THR A 438 -10.81 6.05 -4.00
N LEU A 439 -9.62 6.12 -3.41
CA LEU A 439 -8.37 5.96 -4.15
C LEU A 439 -8.10 4.50 -4.55
N SER A 440 -8.57 3.54 -3.76
CA SER A 440 -8.56 2.12 -4.13
C SER A 440 -9.48 1.83 -5.33
N LEU A 441 -10.70 2.38 -5.33
CA LEU A 441 -11.63 2.27 -6.46
C LEU A 441 -11.09 2.94 -7.72
N PHE A 442 -10.45 4.11 -7.56
CA PHE A 442 -9.76 4.79 -8.64
C PHE A 442 -8.66 3.90 -9.25
N ALA A 443 -7.82 3.29 -8.41
CA ALA A 443 -6.78 2.37 -8.89
C ALA A 443 -7.38 1.17 -9.64
N CYS A 444 -8.46 0.56 -9.13
CA CYS A 444 -9.19 -0.50 -9.83
C CYS A 444 -9.70 -0.04 -11.21
N ALA A 445 -10.25 1.17 -11.31
CA ALA A 445 -10.69 1.74 -12.59
C ALA A 445 -9.51 1.95 -13.55
N VAL A 446 -8.36 2.44 -13.06
CA VAL A 446 -7.15 2.59 -13.87
C VAL A 446 -6.66 1.25 -14.38
N ILE A 447 -6.66 0.17 -13.58
CA ILE A 447 -6.28 -1.18 -14.04
C ILE A 447 -7.12 -1.60 -15.26
N VAL A 448 -8.44 -1.41 -15.21
CA VAL A 448 -9.35 -1.77 -16.33
C VAL A 448 -9.07 -0.91 -17.58
N VAL A 449 -8.63 0.33 -17.40
CA VAL A 449 -8.23 1.20 -18.53
C VAL A 449 -6.89 0.73 -19.11
N LEU A 450 -5.91 0.41 -18.26
CA LEU A 450 -4.60 -0.06 -18.68
C LEU A 450 -4.68 -1.40 -19.42
N ASP A 451 -5.53 -2.30 -18.96
CA ASP A 451 -5.85 -3.57 -19.60
C ASP A 451 -6.33 -3.39 -21.05
N LYS A 452 -7.34 -2.52 -21.25
CA LYS A 452 -7.84 -2.17 -22.60
C LYS A 452 -6.78 -1.54 -23.50
N ILE A 453 -5.82 -0.82 -22.92
CA ILE A 453 -4.70 -0.22 -23.68
C ILE A 453 -3.72 -1.32 -24.10
N GLU A 454 -3.40 -2.27 -23.22
CA GLU A 454 -2.52 -3.40 -23.53
C GLU A 454 -3.10 -4.30 -24.62
N ASP A 455 -4.37 -4.69 -24.49
CA ASP A 455 -5.10 -5.47 -25.50
C ASP A 455 -5.14 -4.79 -26.88
N GLY A 456 -5.20 -3.46 -26.90
CA GLY A 456 -5.25 -2.67 -28.13
C GLY A 456 -3.91 -2.58 -28.87
N LEU A 457 -2.78 -2.73 -28.15
CA LEU A 457 -1.43 -2.47 -28.66
C LEU A 457 -0.65 -3.73 -29.04
N ASP A 458 -1.14 -4.92 -28.70
CA ASP A 458 -0.50 -6.23 -28.94
C ASP A 458 -0.30 -6.61 -30.43
N LYS A 459 -0.56 -5.69 -31.38
CA LYS A 459 -0.39 -5.88 -32.82
C LYS A 459 0.90 -5.32 -33.41
N GLU A 460 1.62 -4.44 -32.71
CA GLU A 460 2.84 -3.80 -33.23
C GLU A 460 3.96 -3.90 -32.18
N GLY A 461 5.21 -4.10 -32.63
CA GLY A 461 6.37 -4.55 -31.82
C GLY A 461 6.88 -3.66 -30.68
N ASP A 462 6.01 -2.96 -29.94
CA ASP A 462 6.34 -2.04 -28.83
C ASP A 462 5.94 -2.59 -27.42
N ALA A 463 5.61 -3.88 -27.34
CA ALA A 463 5.09 -4.53 -26.14
C ALA A 463 6.03 -4.47 -24.91
N GLU A 464 7.36 -4.42 -25.11
CA GLU A 464 8.32 -4.33 -23.99
C GLU A 464 8.29 -2.97 -23.30
N GLN A 465 8.15 -1.88 -24.08
CA GLN A 465 8.13 -0.52 -23.53
C GLN A 465 6.82 -0.27 -22.78
N LEU A 466 5.70 -0.71 -23.36
CA LEU A 466 4.40 -0.64 -22.72
C LEU A 466 4.40 -1.41 -21.40
N HIS A 467 4.95 -2.63 -21.35
CA HIS A 467 4.98 -3.41 -20.12
C HIS A 467 5.78 -2.73 -18.99
N LYS A 468 6.90 -2.07 -19.32
CA LYS A 468 7.67 -1.28 -18.33
C LYS A 468 6.90 -0.05 -17.84
N LEU A 469 6.22 0.65 -18.74
CA LEU A 469 5.32 1.76 -18.40
C LEU A 469 4.21 1.31 -17.44
N LEU A 470 3.55 0.18 -17.75
CA LEU A 470 2.50 -0.41 -16.93
C LEU A 470 3.02 -0.78 -15.53
N LYS A 471 4.20 -1.42 -15.44
CA LYS A 471 4.85 -1.72 -14.15
C LYS A 471 5.03 -0.45 -13.30
N ASN A 472 5.52 0.64 -13.89
CA ASN A 472 5.77 1.88 -13.15
C ASN A 472 4.47 2.58 -12.70
N ILE A 473 3.43 2.57 -13.54
CA ILE A 473 2.11 3.10 -13.15
C ILE A 473 1.52 2.26 -12.02
N ILE A 474 1.64 0.94 -12.09
CA ILE A 474 1.20 0.01 -11.03
C ILE A 474 1.91 0.29 -9.71
N THR A 475 3.23 0.51 -9.73
CA THR A 475 3.97 0.91 -8.53
C THR A 475 3.43 2.24 -7.98
N GLY A 476 3.15 3.23 -8.84
CA GLY A 476 2.51 4.48 -8.42
C GLY A 476 1.12 4.27 -7.77
N LEU A 477 0.25 3.47 -8.37
CA LEU A 477 -1.07 3.12 -7.79
C LEU A 477 -0.93 2.40 -6.45
N SER A 478 0.11 1.57 -6.30
CA SER A 478 0.38 0.84 -5.05
C SER A 478 0.79 1.78 -3.92
N ILE A 479 1.51 2.88 -4.21
CA ILE A 479 1.81 3.93 -3.23
C ILE A 479 0.53 4.60 -2.76
N LEU A 480 -0.36 4.96 -3.70
CA LEU A 480 -1.64 5.62 -3.41
C LEU A 480 -2.51 4.79 -2.45
N ILE A 481 -2.65 3.50 -2.73
CA ILE A 481 -3.40 2.57 -1.88
C ILE A 481 -2.65 2.37 -0.55
N GLY A 482 -1.34 2.09 -0.60
CA GLY A 482 -0.53 1.76 0.57
C GLY A 482 -0.53 2.87 1.62
N PHE A 483 -0.32 4.12 1.20
CA PHE A 483 -0.29 5.28 2.10
C PHE A 483 -1.65 5.62 2.69
N THR A 484 -2.73 5.55 1.90
CA THR A 484 -4.06 5.91 2.41
C THR A 484 -4.56 4.91 3.44
N TRP A 485 -4.30 3.62 3.21
CA TRP A 485 -4.57 2.58 4.20
C TRP A 485 -3.63 2.69 5.39
N GLU A 486 -2.33 3.00 5.20
CA GLU A 486 -1.44 3.24 6.33
C GLU A 486 -1.94 4.36 7.24
N HIS A 487 -2.32 5.52 6.71
CA HIS A 487 -2.89 6.60 7.52
C HIS A 487 -4.14 6.15 8.29
N THR A 488 -4.95 5.27 7.71
CA THR A 488 -6.12 4.70 8.38
C THR A 488 -5.68 3.82 9.56
N PHE A 489 -4.71 2.93 9.34
CA PHE A 489 -4.15 2.06 10.38
C PHE A 489 -3.42 2.83 11.48
N ASP A 490 -2.64 3.86 11.15
CA ASP A 490 -1.99 4.75 12.11
C ASP A 490 -3.03 5.37 13.05
N GLY A 491 -4.16 5.86 12.51
CA GLY A 491 -5.27 6.37 13.32
C GLY A 491 -5.86 5.31 14.27
N CYS A 492 -6.01 4.07 13.82
CA CYS A 492 -6.47 2.96 14.68
C CYS A 492 -5.43 2.58 15.75
N VAL A 493 -4.14 2.55 15.40
CA VAL A 493 -3.05 2.23 16.32
C VAL A 493 -2.90 3.32 17.38
N GLU A 494 -3.02 4.59 17.02
CA GLU A 494 -3.07 5.73 17.96
C GLU A 494 -4.25 5.57 18.93
N ALA A 495 -5.45 5.28 18.42
CA ALA A 495 -6.63 5.08 19.25
C ALA A 495 -6.44 3.94 20.28
N ILE A 496 -5.92 2.79 19.86
CA ILE A 496 -5.68 1.65 20.77
C ILE A 496 -4.53 1.94 21.74
N SER A 497 -3.44 2.54 21.28
CA SER A 497 -2.27 2.84 22.11
C SER A 497 -2.54 3.93 23.16
N SER A 498 -3.53 4.79 22.94
CA SER A 498 -3.99 5.78 23.94
C SER A 498 -4.52 5.14 25.24
N LEU A 499 -4.92 3.87 25.18
CA LEU A 499 -5.37 3.09 26.35
C LEU A 499 -4.20 2.63 27.23
N TRP A 500 -2.96 2.76 26.75
CA TRP A 500 -1.76 2.30 27.45
C TRP A 500 -1.17 3.43 28.28
N SER A 501 -0.57 3.09 29.43
CA SER A 501 0.15 4.07 30.26
C SER A 501 1.36 4.69 29.54
N ASN A 502 1.97 3.94 28.63
CA ASN A 502 3.01 4.42 27.72
C ASN A 502 2.54 4.21 26.28
N VAL A 503 2.10 5.30 25.64
CA VAL A 503 1.56 5.31 24.27
C VAL A 503 2.59 4.81 23.27
N LEU A 504 3.85 5.26 23.36
CA LEU A 504 4.93 4.84 22.47
C LEU A 504 5.15 3.33 22.54
N LEU A 505 5.14 2.75 23.74
CA LEU A 505 5.25 1.29 23.91
C LEU A 505 4.04 0.57 23.28
N GLY A 506 2.83 1.10 23.46
CA GLY A 506 1.62 0.56 22.84
C GLY A 506 1.72 0.52 21.31
N LYS A 507 2.12 1.64 20.69
CA LYS A 507 2.36 1.71 19.23
C LYS A 507 3.37 0.66 18.76
N LEU A 508 4.54 0.59 19.41
CA LEU A 508 5.61 -0.33 19.03
C LEU A 508 5.19 -1.81 19.12
N VAL A 509 4.46 -2.18 20.18
CA VAL A 509 3.97 -3.55 20.34
C VAL A 509 2.95 -3.89 19.25
N LEU A 510 2.01 -3.00 18.96
CA LEU A 510 1.01 -3.21 17.91
C LEU A 510 1.66 -3.33 16.53
N THR A 511 2.60 -2.43 16.19
CA THR A 511 3.36 -2.49 14.95
C THR A 511 4.13 -3.80 14.83
N LEU A 512 4.81 -4.25 15.89
CA LEU A 512 5.53 -5.53 15.89
C LEU A 512 4.60 -6.72 15.64
N VAL A 513 3.43 -6.74 16.29
CA VAL A 513 2.43 -7.81 16.11
C VAL A 513 1.97 -7.86 14.64
N ILE A 514 1.66 -6.71 14.04
CA ILE A 514 1.25 -6.64 12.64
C ILE A 514 2.38 -7.15 11.73
N VAL A 515 3.62 -6.71 11.95
CA VAL A 515 4.79 -7.14 11.14
C VAL A 515 5.00 -8.66 11.22
N VAL A 516 4.93 -9.24 12.42
CA VAL A 516 5.15 -10.68 12.66
C VAL A 516 4.06 -11.53 11.98
N ILE A 517 2.84 -11.01 11.84
CA ILE A 517 1.75 -11.73 11.18
C ILE A 517 1.80 -11.51 9.66
N VAL A 518 1.95 -10.27 9.21
CA VAL A 518 1.80 -9.89 7.80
C VAL A 518 3.00 -10.32 6.97
N VAL A 519 4.25 -10.12 7.43
CA VAL A 519 5.45 -10.41 6.62
C VAL A 519 5.55 -11.89 6.22
N PRO A 520 5.38 -12.86 7.13
CA PRO A 520 5.45 -14.27 6.75
C PRO A 520 4.37 -14.69 5.75
N ALA A 521 3.14 -14.18 5.94
CA ALA A 521 2.01 -14.46 5.05
C ALA A 521 2.21 -13.82 3.66
N TRP A 522 2.61 -12.54 3.64
CA TRP A 522 2.94 -11.80 2.41
C TRP A 522 4.01 -12.54 1.60
N ARG A 523 5.12 -12.92 2.23
CA ARG A 523 6.21 -13.63 1.55
C ARG A 523 5.77 -14.97 0.96
N ARG A 524 5.09 -15.79 1.76
CA ARG A 524 4.77 -17.18 1.41
C ARG A 524 3.65 -17.30 0.38
N TYR A 525 2.63 -16.46 0.47
CA TYR A 525 1.42 -16.62 -0.33
C TYR A 525 1.28 -15.57 -1.42
N ILE A 526 1.60 -14.31 -1.12
CA ILE A 526 1.35 -13.20 -2.04
C ILE A 526 2.54 -13.01 -2.97
N LEU A 527 3.73 -12.75 -2.43
CA LEU A 527 4.95 -12.56 -3.24
C LEU A 527 5.26 -13.81 -4.07
N ALA A 528 5.15 -15.00 -3.49
CA ALA A 528 5.36 -16.25 -4.22
C ALA A 528 4.43 -16.36 -5.44
N LYS A 529 3.15 -15.97 -5.28
CA LYS A 529 2.18 -15.94 -6.37
C LYS A 529 2.55 -14.91 -7.44
N VAL A 530 2.98 -13.71 -7.06
CA VAL A 530 3.42 -12.67 -8.01
C VAL A 530 4.63 -13.13 -8.82
N VAL A 531 5.64 -13.71 -8.15
CA VAL A 531 6.83 -14.25 -8.83
C VAL A 531 6.44 -15.35 -9.82
N ASP A 532 5.57 -16.27 -9.41
CA ASP A 532 5.09 -17.35 -10.29
C ASP A 532 4.28 -16.82 -11.49
N LEU A 533 3.44 -15.81 -11.30
CA LEU A 533 2.65 -15.17 -12.37
C LEU A 533 3.54 -14.43 -13.38
N HIS A 534 4.53 -13.67 -12.92
CA HIS A 534 5.51 -13.01 -13.80
C HIS A 534 6.32 -14.03 -14.60
N LYS A 535 6.74 -15.12 -13.95
CA LYS A 535 7.45 -16.22 -14.62
C LYS A 535 6.58 -16.88 -15.69
N ALA A 536 5.31 -17.15 -15.39
CA ALA A 536 4.37 -17.73 -16.36
C ALA A 536 4.13 -16.79 -17.57
N GLN A 537 4.02 -15.48 -17.35
CA GLN A 537 3.89 -14.51 -18.44
C GLN A 537 5.14 -14.50 -19.33
N ARG A 538 6.33 -14.51 -18.72
CA ARG A 538 7.60 -14.57 -19.46
C ARG A 538 7.71 -15.86 -20.29
N GLU A 539 7.41 -17.02 -19.69
CA GLU A 539 7.37 -18.32 -20.37
C GLU A 539 6.40 -18.28 -21.57
N ARG A 540 5.23 -17.63 -21.44
CA ARG A 540 4.24 -17.45 -22.52
C ARG A 540 4.77 -16.56 -23.65
N LYS A 541 5.40 -15.43 -23.33
CA LYS A 541 6.00 -14.52 -24.32
C LYS A 541 7.11 -15.21 -25.11
N GLU A 542 8.03 -15.87 -24.43
CA GLU A 542 9.12 -16.63 -25.06
C GLU A 542 8.60 -17.77 -25.95
N ALA A 543 7.52 -18.44 -25.54
CA ALA A 543 6.87 -19.47 -26.37
C ALA A 543 6.23 -18.87 -27.64
N PHE A 544 5.60 -17.70 -27.52
CA PHE A 544 4.99 -17.00 -28.66
C PHE A 544 6.05 -16.50 -29.65
N GLU A 545 7.16 -15.95 -29.17
CA GLU A 545 8.31 -15.55 -30.00
C GLU A 545 8.89 -16.74 -30.76
N LYS A 546 9.13 -17.87 -30.07
CA LYS A 546 9.59 -19.11 -30.72
C LYS A 546 8.64 -19.63 -31.79
N LEU A 547 7.33 -19.50 -31.59
CA LEU A 547 6.33 -19.86 -32.60
C LEU A 547 6.44 -18.94 -33.82
N LYS A 548 6.61 -17.63 -33.61
CA LYS A 548 6.78 -16.65 -34.68
C LYS A 548 8.04 -16.91 -35.49
N ASP A 549 9.16 -17.17 -34.82
CA ASP A 549 10.44 -17.51 -35.46
C ASP A 549 10.37 -18.84 -36.22
N GLY A 550 9.75 -19.86 -35.63
CA GLY A 550 9.54 -21.17 -36.27
C GLY A 550 8.62 -21.10 -37.50
N TYR A 551 7.62 -20.21 -37.49
CA TYR A 551 6.78 -19.94 -38.67
C TYR A 551 7.56 -19.20 -39.76
N SER A 552 8.41 -18.24 -39.39
CA SER A 552 9.25 -17.51 -40.36
C SER A 552 10.23 -18.43 -41.11
N HIS A 553 10.80 -19.43 -40.41
CA HIS A 553 11.69 -20.42 -41.02
C HIS A 553 10.96 -21.40 -41.95
N ARG A 554 9.74 -21.82 -41.62
CA ARG A 554 8.95 -22.69 -42.52
C ARG A 554 8.52 -21.98 -43.81
N VAL A 555 8.17 -20.70 -43.73
CA VAL A 555 7.79 -19.89 -44.89
C VAL A 555 9.00 -19.60 -45.79
N SER A 556 10.20 -19.42 -45.22
CA SER A 556 11.42 -19.28 -46.04
C SER A 556 11.81 -20.59 -46.75
N ASP A 557 11.64 -21.74 -46.10
CA ASP A 557 11.94 -23.04 -46.71
C ASP A 557 10.92 -23.40 -47.82
N GLU A 558 9.62 -23.13 -47.61
CA GLU A 558 8.58 -23.31 -48.64
C GLU A 558 8.72 -22.34 -49.82
N SER A 559 9.36 -21.17 -49.62
CA SER A 559 9.66 -20.23 -50.72
C SER A 559 10.90 -20.61 -51.55
N SER A 560 11.61 -21.68 -51.17
CA SER A 560 12.82 -22.17 -51.84
C SER A 560 12.64 -23.51 -52.58
N GLU A 561 11.49 -24.16 -52.44
CA GLU A 561 11.13 -25.30 -53.27
C GLU A 561 10.41 -24.81 -54.54
N GLU A 562 11.19 -24.69 -55.62
CA GLU A 562 10.68 -24.58 -56.98
C GLU A 562 9.66 -25.71 -57.25
N GLU A 563 8.41 -25.34 -57.56
CA GLU A 563 7.43 -26.23 -58.18
C GLU A 563 8.03 -26.91 -59.43
N PRO A 564 8.14 -28.25 -59.48
CA PRO A 564 8.20 -28.95 -60.74
C PRO A 564 6.75 -29.16 -61.21
N SER A 565 6.39 -28.43 -62.25
CA SER A 565 5.20 -28.65 -63.07
C SER A 565 4.94 -30.14 -63.33
N ALA A 566 3.69 -30.61 -63.16
CA ALA A 566 2.88 -31.19 -64.25
C ALA A 566 1.71 -32.11 -63.79
N ARG A 567 0.57 -31.85 -64.45
CA ARG A 567 -0.49 -32.80 -64.92
C ARG A 567 -1.68 -33.14 -64.00
N LEU A 568 -2.78 -32.45 -64.30
CA LEU A 568 -4.07 -33.02 -64.75
C LEU A 568 -4.18 -34.57 -64.69
N LEU A 569 -5.19 -35.07 -63.97
CA LEU A 569 -6.39 -35.71 -64.54
C LEU A 569 -7.34 -36.25 -63.45
N CYS A 570 -8.62 -35.89 -63.60
CA CYS A 570 -9.86 -36.40 -62.98
C CYS A 570 -10.14 -36.09 -61.51
#